data_AF-A0A1A6FLW0-F1
#
_entry.id   AF-A0A1A6FLW0-F1
#
_cell.length_a   1.000
_cell.length_b   1.000
_cell.length_c   1.000
_cell.angle_alpha   90.00
_cell.angle_beta   90.00
_cell.angle_gamma   90.00
#
_symmetry.space_group_name_H-M   'P 1'
#
loop_
_entity.id
_entity.type
_entity.pdbx_description
1 polymer ?
#
loop_
_entity_poly.entity_id
_entity_poly.type
_entity_poly.pdbx_seq_one_letter_code
_entity_poly.pdbx_strand_id
1 'polypeptide(L)' 'MKLTLEPTDRLETFEGAPCRIWTGLTDSGVEVVAFVRSISPQTHDEEKLSVFDRELKALPPIRREWVSFDYRMVAD' A
#
# COMPACT_ATOMS: atom_id res chain seq x y z
N MET A 1 -3.70 15.33 14.58
CA MET A 1 -4.51 14.40 13.77
C MET A 1 -3.90 13.01 13.93
N LYS A 2 -4.68 12.00 14.33
CA LYS A 2 -4.27 10.59 14.28
C LYS A 2 -5.00 9.90 13.15
N LEU A 3 -4.34 8.91 12.56
CA LEU A 3 -4.86 8.08 11.47
C LEU A 3 -4.60 6.63 11.85
N THR A 4 -5.64 5.81 11.74
CA THR A 4 -5.51 4.36 11.77
C THR A 4 -5.75 3.88 10.35
N LEU A 5 -4.72 3.26 9.75
CA LEU A 5 -4.72 2.84 8.35
C LEU A 5 -4.59 1.32 8.27
N GLU A 6 -5.31 0.73 7.32
CA GLU A 6 -5.26 -0.70 7.01
C GLU A 6 -4.72 -0.90 5.58
N PRO A 7 -3.83 -1.89 5.40
CA PRO A 7 -3.26 -2.23 4.09
C PRO A 7 -4.32 -2.86 3.19
N THR A 8 -4.35 -2.44 1.93
CA THR A 8 -5.18 -3.08 0.90
C THR A 8 -4.35 -3.97 -0.03
N ASP A 9 -5.04 -4.71 -0.89
CA ASP A 9 -4.47 -5.51 -1.97
C ASP A 9 -4.22 -4.70 -3.26
N ARG A 10 -4.39 -3.38 -3.23
CA ARG A 10 -4.25 -2.50 -4.40
C ARG A 10 -2.87 -1.86 -4.46
N LEU A 11 -2.29 -1.81 -5.66
CA LEU A 11 -1.15 -0.97 -6.01
C LEU A 11 -1.60 0.12 -6.98
N GLU A 12 -1.15 1.34 -6.79
CA GLU A 12 -1.32 2.43 -7.73
C GLU A 12 0.00 3.16 -7.95
N THR A 13 0.13 3.84 -9.10
CA THR A 13 1.27 4.73 -9.34
C THR A 13 0.92 6.14 -8.88
N PHE A 14 1.68 6.67 -7.93
CA PHE A 14 1.57 8.04 -7.45
C PHE A 14 2.90 8.75 -7.66
N GLU A 15 2.87 9.89 -8.34
CA GLU A 15 4.07 10.67 -8.70
C GLU A 15 5.17 9.82 -9.37
N GLY A 16 4.78 8.87 -10.23
CA GLY A 16 5.68 7.99 -10.96
C GLY A 16 6.27 6.83 -10.15
N ALA A 17 5.87 6.67 -8.88
CA ALA A 17 6.30 5.56 -8.03
C ALA A 17 5.15 4.59 -7.73
N PRO A 18 5.38 3.26 -7.73
CA PRO A 18 4.38 2.31 -7.27
C PRO A 18 4.22 2.41 -5.74
N CYS A 19 2.99 2.57 -5.30
CA CYS A 19 2.59 2.70 -3.90
C CYS A 19 1.48 1.70 -3.60
N ARG A 20 1.54 1.05 -2.42
CA ARG A 20 0.40 0.29 -1.91
C ARG A 20 -0.62 1.24 -1.32
N ILE A 21 -1.89 1.03 -1.67
CA ILE A 21 -2.99 1.81 -1.12
C ILE A 21 -3.34 1.30 0.27
N TRP A 22 -3.40 2.22 1.23
CA TRP A 22 -3.90 1.96 2.57
C TRP A 22 -5.12 2.86 2.80
N THR A 23 -6.14 2.33 3.47
CA THR A 23 -7.38 3.06 3.75
C THR A 23 -7.60 3.16 5.24
N GLY A 24 -8.23 4.23 5.70
CA GLY A 24 -8.56 4.36 7.10
C GLY A 24 -9.44 5.55 7.40
N LEU A 25 -9.55 5.85 8.69
CA LEU A 25 -10.36 6.93 9.20
C LEU A 25 -9.51 7.85 10.09
N THR A 26 -9.83 9.13 10.04
CA THR A 26 -9.44 10.07 11.11
C THR A 26 -10.26 9.81 12.38
N ASP A 27 -9.81 10.33 13.52
CA ASP A 27 -10.57 10.28 14.78
C ASP A 27 -11.99 10.91 14.67
N SER A 28 -12.21 11.79 13.68
CA SER A 28 -13.50 12.43 13.41
C SER A 28 -14.36 11.68 12.39
N GLY A 29 -13.94 10.50 11.95
CA GLY A 29 -14.69 9.65 11.01
C GLY A 29 -14.53 10.03 9.53
N VAL A 30 -13.57 10.90 9.18
CA VAL A 30 -13.27 11.23 7.78
C VAL A 30 -12.43 10.13 7.15
N GLU A 31 -12.87 9.59 6.02
CA GLU A 31 -12.15 8.60 5.21
C GLU A 31 -10.87 9.17 4.60
N VAL A 32 -9.80 8.37 4.64
CA VAL A 32 -8.49 8.73 4.11
C VAL A 32 -7.93 7.58 3.29
N VAL A 33 -7.30 7.94 2.17
CA VAL A 33 -6.47 7.07 1.34
C VAL A 33 -5.03 7.51 1.48
N ALA A 34 -4.13 6.57 1.79
CA ALA A 34 -2.71 6.80 1.88
C ALA A 34 -1.95 5.99 0.82
N PHE A 35 -1.05 6.68 0.09
CA PHE A 35 -0.15 6.08 -0.89
C PHE A 35 1.16 5.68 -0.20
N VAL A 36 1.26 4.41 0.20
CA VAL A 36 2.39 3.93 1.00
C VAL A 36 3.44 3.28 0.11
N ARG A 37 4.54 4.00 -0.11
CA ARG A 37 5.70 3.51 -0.87
C ARG A 37 6.62 2.60 -0.05
N SER A 38 6.80 2.93 1.23
CA SER A 38 7.70 2.23 2.14
C SER A 38 7.22 2.36 3.57
N ILE A 39 7.49 1.35 4.39
CA ILE A 39 7.19 1.34 5.83
C ILE A 39 8.45 0.90 6.55
N SER A 40 8.81 1.63 7.60
CA SER A 40 10.02 1.37 8.39
C SER A 40 9.70 1.44 9.87
N PRO A 41 9.91 0.36 10.64
CA PRO A 41 9.70 0.37 12.09
C PRO A 41 10.79 1.24 12.75
N GLN A 42 10.40 2.12 13.67
CA GLN A 42 11.31 3.05 14.35
C GLN A 42 11.74 2.48 15.72
N THR A 43 12.43 1.34 15.71
CA THR A 43 12.91 0.65 16.93
C THR A 43 14.18 -0.14 16.63
N HIS A 44 15.00 -0.37 17.66
CA HIS A 44 16.18 -1.25 17.61
C HIS A 44 15.98 -2.58 18.36
N ASP A 45 14.79 -2.79 18.92
CA ASP A 45 14.41 -4.02 19.63
C ASP A 45 14.17 -5.17 18.63
N GLU A 46 15.02 -6.19 18.68
CA GLU A 46 15.01 -7.33 17.76
C GLU A 46 13.68 -8.12 17.80
N GLU A 47 13.06 -8.25 18.97
CA GLU A 47 11.79 -8.95 19.11
C GLU A 47 10.68 -8.20 18.38
N LYS A 48 10.61 -6.87 18.59
CA LYS A 48 9.64 -6.02 17.88
C LYS A 48 9.88 -6.01 16.38
N LEU A 49 11.14 -6.01 15.93
CA LEU A 49 11.47 -6.07 14.51
C LEU A 49 11.03 -7.40 13.88
N SER A 50 11.21 -8.52 14.59
CA SER A 50 10.75 -9.85 14.14
C SER A 50 9.23 -9.92 14.02
N VAL A 51 8.50 -9.37 15.00
CA VAL A 51 7.04 -9.26 14.96
C VAL A 51 6.59 -8.44 13.74
N PHE A 52 7.20 -7.27 13.52
CA PHE A 52 6.89 -6.40 12.39
C PHE A 52 7.15 -7.07 11.03
N ASP A 53 8.28 -7.76 10.85
CA ASP A 53 8.59 -8.48 9.60
C ASP A 53 7.55 -9.56 9.29
N ARG A 54 7.11 -10.30 10.31
CA ARG A 54 6.05 -11.31 10.18
C ARG A 54 4.72 -10.67 9.76
N GLU A 55 4.33 -9.56 10.38
CA GLU A 55 3.10 -8.83 10.04
C GLU A 55 3.17 -8.25 8.62
N LEU A 56 4.32 -7.70 8.23
CA LEU A 56 4.55 -7.16 6.88
C LEU A 56 4.45 -8.24 5.79
N LYS A 57 4.89 -9.47 6.06
CA LYS A 57 4.76 -10.63 5.16
C LYS A 57 3.33 -11.17 5.09
N ALA A 58 2.53 -10.96 6.13
CA ALA A 58 1.14 -11.40 6.21
C ALA A 58 0.14 -10.42 5.56
N LEU A 59 0.61 -9.32 4.99
CA LEU A 59 -0.25 -8.34 4.32
C LEU A 59 -1.03 -8.96 3.15
N PRO A 60 -2.22 -8.42 2.83
CA PRO A 60 -3.01 -8.90 1.70
C PRO A 60 -2.17 -8.99 0.43
N PRO A 61 -2.21 -10.12 -0.30
CA PRO A 61 -1.47 -10.26 -1.55
C PRO A 61 -1.97 -9.22 -2.56
N ILE A 62 -1.06 -8.62 -3.32
CA ILE A 62 -1.45 -7.64 -4.33
C ILE A 62 -2.30 -8.30 -5.42
N ARG A 63 -3.46 -7.69 -5.73
CA ARG A 63 -4.24 -8.03 -6.92
C ARG A 63 -3.43 -7.70 -8.15
N ARG A 64 -3.11 -8.73 -8.94
CA ARG A 64 -2.59 -8.56 -10.29
C ARG A 64 -3.76 -8.34 -11.23
N GLU A 65 -4.12 -7.08 -11.46
CA GLU A 65 -5.02 -6.76 -12.56
C GLU A 65 -4.25 -6.92 -13.88
N TRP A 66 -4.70 -7.86 -14.71
CA TRP A 66 -4.18 -8.03 -16.06
C TRP A 66 -4.66 -6.84 -16.88
N VAL A 67 -3.80 -5.83 -17.05
CA VAL A 67 -4.05 -4.77 -18.03
C VAL A 67 -3.93 -5.39 -19.42
N SER A 68 -5.06 -5.67 -20.08
CA SER A 68 -5.08 -6.00 -21.50
C SER A 68 -4.82 -4.71 -22.28
N PHE A 69 -3.61 -4.56 -22.81
CA PHE A 69 -3.34 -3.51 -23.78
C PHE A 69 -3.95 -3.94 -25.13
N ASP A 70 -4.96 -3.21 -25.61
CA ASP A 70 -5.45 -3.38 -26.98
C ASP A 70 -4.40 -2.76 -27.93
N TYR A 71 -3.61 -3.61 -28.58
CA TYR A 71 -2.49 -3.24 -29.46
C TYR A 71 -2.93 -2.60 -30.81
N ARG A 72 -4.20 -2.22 -30.98
CA ARG A 72 -4.73 -1.73 -32.26
C ARG A 72 -4.42 -0.26 -32.60
N MET A 73 -3.64 0.45 -31.79
CA MET A 73 -3.34 1.89 -32.02
C MET A 73 -1.90 2.16 -32.48
N VAL A 74 -1.32 1.32 -33.34
CA VAL A 74 -0.16 1.72 -34.15
C VAL A 74 -0.34 1.21 -35.57
N ALA A 75 -1.03 2.01 -36.37
CA ALA A 75 -0.95 1.98 -37.83
C ALA A 75 -0.89 3.44 -38.28
N ASP A 76 0.33 3.94 -38.47
CA ASP A 76 0.62 5.04 -39.41
C ASP A 76 0.89 4.41 -40.79
#